data_AF-A0A2A3MGU4-F1
#
_entry.id   AF-A0A2A3MGU4-F1
#
_cell.length_a   1.000
_cell.length_b   1.000
_cell.length_c   1.000
_cell.angle_alpha   90.00
_cell.angle_beta   90.00
_cell.angle_gamma   90.00
#
_symmetry.space_group_name_H-M   'P 1'
#
loop_
_entity.id
_entity.type
_entity.pdbx_description
1 polymer ?
#
loop_
_entity_poly.entity_id
_entity_poly.type
_entity_poly.pdbx_seq_one_letter_code
_entity_poly.pdbx_strand_id
1 'polypeptide(L)'
;MACNLSSSSAPPRPSSTVRGRHLTAPPSTSPWRACPMSNLSLLPPNSTLQERSLEEVSARLDHLPLIIRDLWSADTCPDDLLPWLAKAVSVDVWSPAWTPDQKRGAIRNSLAVHRKKGTIGAVRDALRALGFESRIQEWFNQIPPGPEYTYQLILEADQIGFSLADAFQLLEVVENAKNLRSHLTKIKPIVRTLAGPVIATASAVGTELTLGSSMDQEVAILKGFAEAEELLNTITNVNLPQTMGA
;
A
#
# COMPACT_ATOMS: atom_id res chain seq x y z
N MET A 1 24.99 14.84 61.01
CA MET A 1 25.75 15.97 60.43
C MET A 1 25.03 16.38 59.16
N ALA A 2 24.23 17.43 59.25
CA ALA A 2 23.41 17.96 58.17
C ALA A 2 24.17 19.08 57.47
N CYS A 3 24.24 19.07 56.15
CA CYS A 3 24.61 20.24 55.34
C CYS A 3 23.76 20.24 54.06
N ASN A 4 22.76 21.12 54.08
CA ASN A 4 21.87 21.45 52.97
C ASN A 4 22.62 22.23 51.89
N LEU A 5 22.42 21.87 50.62
CA LEU A 5 22.77 22.68 49.46
C LEU A 5 21.53 23.42 48.97
N SER A 6 21.63 24.74 49.01
CA SER A 6 20.60 25.75 48.78
C SER A 6 20.22 25.89 47.30
N SER A 7 18.93 25.71 47.01
CA SER A 7 18.26 26.23 45.82
C SER A 7 18.11 27.75 45.92
N SER A 8 18.71 28.49 44.97
CA SER A 8 18.56 29.95 44.85
C SER A 8 17.22 30.28 44.19
N SER A 9 16.24 30.71 44.99
CA SER A 9 14.97 31.28 44.54
C SER A 9 15.07 32.81 44.51
N ALA A 10 14.77 33.41 43.36
CA ALA A 10 14.73 34.87 43.18
C ALA A 10 13.63 35.55 44.04
N PRO A 11 13.85 36.77 44.55
CA PRO A 11 12.88 37.48 45.39
C PRO A 11 11.71 38.10 44.58
N PRO A 12 10.51 38.22 45.18
CA PRO A 12 9.33 38.77 44.52
C PRO A 12 9.41 40.30 44.36
N ARG A 13 8.93 40.82 43.22
CA ARG A 13 8.82 42.26 42.95
C ARG A 13 7.67 42.89 43.77
N PRO A 14 7.82 44.14 44.25
CA PRO A 14 6.77 44.81 45.01
C PRO A 14 5.57 45.21 44.13
N SER A 15 4.38 44.92 44.65
CA SER A 15 3.07 45.33 44.15
C SER A 15 2.90 46.85 44.22
N SER A 16 2.75 47.51 43.07
CA SER A 16 2.36 48.92 43.00
C SER A 16 0.83 49.07 43.07
N THR A 17 0.37 49.60 44.19
CA THR A 17 -1.00 50.04 44.43
C THR A 17 -1.34 51.22 43.53
N VAL A 18 -2.00 50.99 42.40
CA VAL A 18 -2.63 52.05 41.59
C VAL A 18 -4.02 52.31 42.15
N ARG A 19 -4.17 53.46 42.81
CA ARG A 19 -5.47 53.97 43.31
C ARG A 19 -6.43 54.17 42.13
N GLY A 20 -7.64 53.63 42.30
CA GLY A 20 -8.71 53.74 41.32
C GLY A 20 -9.17 55.18 41.08
N ARG A 21 -9.39 55.49 39.80
CA ARG A 21 -10.42 56.43 39.36
C ARG A 21 -11.44 55.60 38.58
N HIS A 22 -12.55 55.26 39.22
CA HIS A 22 -13.75 54.86 38.50
C HIS A 22 -14.29 56.09 37.76
N LEU A 23 -13.89 56.25 36.50
CA LEU A 23 -14.64 57.07 35.56
C LEU A 23 -15.76 56.18 35.00
N THR A 24 -16.91 56.16 35.68
CA THR A 24 -18.13 55.64 35.07
C THR A 24 -18.56 56.64 34.01
N ALA A 25 -18.25 56.34 32.74
CA ALA A 25 -18.88 57.01 31.61
C ALA A 25 -20.40 56.77 31.69
N PRO A 26 -21.24 57.80 31.47
CA PRO A 26 -22.68 57.57 31.35
C PRO A 26 -22.94 56.64 30.15
N PRO A 27 -23.96 55.77 30.19
CA PRO A 27 -24.30 54.96 29.04
C PRO A 27 -24.59 55.90 27.87
N SER A 28 -23.78 55.82 26.82
CA SER A 28 -24.04 56.50 25.56
C SER A 28 -25.29 55.85 24.96
N THR A 29 -26.45 56.37 25.35
CA THR A 29 -27.70 56.07 24.69
C THR A 29 -27.66 56.79 23.35
N SER A 30 -26.98 56.19 22.38
CA SER A 30 -27.08 56.63 20.99
C SER A 30 -28.56 56.53 20.60
N PRO A 31 -29.20 57.58 20.08
CA PRO A 31 -30.60 57.53 19.66
C PRO A 31 -30.81 56.61 18.44
N TRP A 32 -29.74 56.00 17.92
CA TRP A 32 -29.71 55.20 16.71
C TRP A 32 -29.67 53.68 16.95
N ARG A 33 -29.78 53.20 18.20
CA ARG A 33 -29.79 51.75 18.47
C ARG A 33 -31.21 51.25 18.73
N ALA A 34 -31.56 50.22 17.95
CA ALA A 34 -32.80 49.45 17.91
C ALA A 34 -33.96 50.11 17.14
N CYS A 35 -33.79 50.29 15.82
CA CYS A 35 -34.89 49.84 14.96
C CYS A 35 -34.93 48.31 15.11
N PRO A 36 -36.03 47.72 15.61
CA PRO A 36 -36.18 46.28 15.50
C PRO A 36 -36.07 45.98 14.00
N MET A 37 -35.30 44.95 13.63
CA MET A 37 -35.42 44.36 12.30
C MET A 37 -36.78 43.67 12.26
N SER A 38 -37.85 44.46 12.24
CA SER A 38 -39.14 44.07 11.70
C SER A 38 -38.86 43.54 10.30
N ASN A 39 -39.50 42.44 9.94
CA ASN A 39 -39.44 41.84 8.62
C ASN A 39 -39.56 42.95 7.55
N LEU A 40 -38.43 43.40 7.02
CA LEU A 40 -38.30 44.68 6.33
C LEU A 40 -38.63 44.41 4.88
N SER A 41 -39.88 44.67 4.52
CA SER A 41 -40.27 44.84 3.14
C SER A 41 -39.28 45.80 2.47
N LEU A 42 -38.72 45.38 1.33
CA LEU A 42 -37.82 46.16 0.49
C LEU A 42 -38.54 47.31 -0.21
N LEU A 43 -39.88 47.33 -0.15
CA LEU A 43 -40.70 48.37 -0.74
C LEU A 43 -40.77 49.62 0.14
N PRO A 44 -40.90 50.81 -0.47
CA PRO A 44 -41.15 52.04 0.26
C PRO A 44 -42.55 52.02 0.92
N PRO A 45 -42.79 52.81 1.98
CA PRO A 45 -44.04 52.77 2.76
C PRO A 45 -45.29 53.17 1.97
N ASN A 46 -45.14 53.88 0.85
CA ASN A 46 -46.22 54.29 -0.06
C ASN A 46 -46.56 53.24 -1.14
N SER A 47 -46.04 52.02 -1.01
CA SER A 47 -46.29 50.92 -1.94
C SER A 47 -47.74 50.45 -1.98
N THR A 48 -48.20 50.06 -3.17
CA THR A 48 -49.57 49.57 -3.41
C THR A 48 -49.75 48.14 -2.89
N LEU A 49 -51.01 47.70 -2.71
CA LEU A 49 -51.31 46.33 -2.27
C LEU A 49 -50.80 45.28 -3.26
N GLN A 50 -50.82 45.59 -4.56
CA GLN A 50 -50.33 44.72 -5.63
C GLN A 50 -48.81 44.58 -5.60
N GLU A 51 -48.10 45.67 -5.30
CA GLU A 51 -46.64 45.62 -5.15
C GLU A 51 -46.25 44.76 -3.95
N ARG A 52 -46.94 44.92 -2.82
CA ARG A 52 -46.69 44.11 -1.61
C ARG A 52 -47.01 42.63 -1.82
N SER A 53 -48.08 42.30 -2.54
CA SER A 53 -48.38 40.90 -2.84
C SER A 53 -47.36 40.28 -3.80
N LEU A 54 -46.83 41.06 -4.74
CA LEU A 54 -45.76 40.62 -5.65
C LEU A 54 -44.43 40.43 -4.92
N GLU A 55 -44.11 41.30 -3.97
CA GLU A 55 -42.98 41.14 -3.06
C GLU A 55 -43.10 39.85 -2.23
N GLU A 56 -44.26 39.58 -1.62
CA GLU A 56 -44.47 38.37 -0.82
C GLU A 56 -44.30 37.08 -1.65
N VAL A 57 -44.78 37.08 -2.89
CA VAL A 57 -44.58 35.95 -3.81
C VAL A 57 -43.10 35.80 -4.18
N SER A 58 -42.40 36.91 -4.41
CA SER A 58 -40.99 36.92 -4.83
C SER A 58 -40.02 36.60 -3.70
N ALA A 59 -40.36 36.94 -2.45
CA ALA A 59 -39.55 36.68 -1.26
C ALA A 59 -39.29 35.18 -1.03
N ARG A 60 -40.12 34.30 -1.59
CA ARG A 60 -39.91 32.84 -1.55
C ARG A 60 -38.62 32.40 -2.23
N LEU A 61 -38.12 33.17 -3.21
CA LEU A 61 -36.88 32.87 -3.93
C LEU A 61 -35.65 33.04 -3.04
N ASP A 62 -35.66 34.02 -2.12
CA ASP A 62 -34.57 34.24 -1.17
C ASP A 62 -34.42 33.10 -0.16
N HIS A 63 -35.50 32.35 0.08
CA HIS A 63 -35.50 31.22 1.00
C HIS A 63 -35.09 29.89 0.34
N LEU A 64 -34.74 29.89 -0.95
CA LEU A 64 -34.24 28.68 -1.60
C LEU A 64 -32.89 28.27 -1.00
N PRO A 65 -32.74 27.03 -0.50
CA PRO A 65 -31.49 26.59 0.09
C PRO A 65 -30.41 26.47 -0.99
N LEU A 66 -29.46 27.40 -1.00
CA LEU A 66 -28.31 27.38 -1.91
C LEU A 66 -27.19 26.51 -1.33
N ILE A 67 -27.15 25.24 -1.73
CA ILE A 67 -26.12 24.27 -1.28
C ILE A 67 -24.76 24.40 -1.98
N ILE A 68 -24.55 25.43 -2.80
CA ILE A 68 -23.37 25.56 -3.68
C ILE A 68 -22.05 25.51 -2.89
N ARG A 69 -22.01 26.17 -1.73
CA ARG A 69 -20.81 26.20 -0.89
C ARG A 69 -20.51 24.83 -0.27
N ASP A 70 -21.56 24.09 0.08
CA ASP A 70 -21.43 22.78 0.70
C ASP A 70 -20.94 21.72 -0.29
N LEU A 71 -21.23 21.90 -1.59
CA LEU A 71 -20.73 21.01 -2.65
C LEU A 71 -19.21 21.02 -2.81
N TRP A 72 -18.53 22.11 -2.43
CA TRP A 72 -17.07 22.23 -2.56
C TRP A 72 -16.30 21.71 -1.33
N SER A 73 -17.01 21.22 -0.30
CA SER A 73 -16.42 20.67 0.91
C SER A 73 -16.57 19.15 0.93
N ALA A 74 -15.47 18.45 1.19
CA ALA A 74 -15.48 16.99 1.31
C ALA A 74 -16.30 16.50 2.51
N ASP A 75 -16.58 17.33 3.52
CA ASP A 75 -17.29 16.93 4.73
C ASP A 75 -18.80 17.25 4.66
N THR A 76 -19.20 18.31 3.95
CA THR A 76 -20.62 18.73 3.86
C THR A 76 -21.30 18.37 2.55
N CYS A 77 -20.56 17.95 1.52
CA CYS A 77 -21.13 17.55 0.24
C CYS A 77 -21.99 16.27 0.37
N PRO A 78 -23.18 16.19 -0.26
CA PRO A 78 -23.98 14.96 -0.33
C PRO A 78 -23.23 13.79 -0.98
N ASP A 79 -23.46 12.57 -0.50
CA ASP A 79 -22.72 11.37 -0.95
C ASP A 79 -22.85 11.11 -2.46
N ASP A 80 -24.02 11.36 -3.03
CA ASP A 80 -24.31 11.16 -4.45
C ASP A 80 -23.47 12.08 -5.37
N LEU A 81 -23.01 13.22 -4.83
CA LEU A 81 -22.25 14.23 -5.56
C LEU A 81 -20.74 14.13 -5.33
N LEU A 82 -20.28 13.28 -4.40
CA LEU A 82 -18.85 13.06 -4.15
C LEU A 82 -18.05 12.65 -5.39
N PRO A 83 -18.55 11.81 -6.34
CA PRO A 83 -17.80 11.47 -7.54
C PRO A 83 -17.52 12.69 -8.44
N TRP A 84 -18.46 13.64 -8.49
CA TRP A 84 -18.29 14.88 -9.26
C TRP A 84 -17.27 15.79 -8.61
N LEU A 85 -17.32 15.92 -7.28
CA LEU A 85 -16.32 16.65 -6.52
C LEU A 85 -14.93 16.01 -6.72
N ALA A 86 -14.80 14.69 -6.58
CA ALA A 86 -13.55 13.97 -6.79
C ALA A 86 -12.96 14.22 -8.18
N LYS A 87 -13.80 14.24 -9.21
CA LYS A 87 -13.38 14.59 -10.57
C LYS A 87 -12.93 16.05 -10.69
N ALA A 88 -13.63 16.98 -10.04
CA ALA A 88 -13.27 18.40 -10.04
C ALA A 88 -11.92 18.65 -9.35
N VAL A 89 -11.57 17.88 -8.32
CA VAL A 89 -10.26 17.94 -7.65
C VAL A 89 -9.23 16.98 -8.26
N SER A 90 -9.53 16.36 -9.41
CA SER A 90 -8.63 15.45 -10.15
C SER A 90 -8.09 14.26 -9.34
N VAL A 91 -8.92 13.61 -8.54
CA VAL A 91 -8.51 12.40 -7.80
C VAL A 91 -8.14 11.28 -8.79
N ASP A 92 -6.90 10.78 -8.72
CA ASP A 92 -6.35 9.79 -9.66
C ASP A 92 -7.02 8.40 -9.54
N VAL A 93 -7.23 7.90 -8.31
CA VAL A 93 -7.84 6.58 -8.05
C VAL A 93 -9.19 6.76 -7.38
N TRP A 94 -10.23 6.19 -7.98
CA TRP A 94 -11.59 6.26 -7.45
C TRP A 94 -12.32 4.93 -7.64
N SER A 95 -12.90 4.40 -6.56
CA SER A 95 -13.74 3.20 -6.62
C SER A 95 -15.17 3.49 -6.15
N PRO A 96 -16.19 3.08 -6.92
CA PRO A 96 -17.58 3.15 -6.49
C PRO A 96 -17.86 2.33 -5.22
N ALA A 97 -17.11 1.24 -5.00
CA ALA A 97 -17.26 0.33 -3.87
C ALA A 97 -16.71 0.86 -2.54
N TRP A 98 -16.02 2.01 -2.56
CA TRP A 98 -15.51 2.63 -1.32
C TRP A 98 -16.63 3.16 -0.45
N THR A 99 -16.41 3.08 0.86
CA THR A 99 -17.28 3.71 1.87
C THR A 99 -17.27 5.25 1.69
N PRO A 100 -18.32 5.95 2.14
CA PRO A 100 -18.35 7.42 2.08
C PRO A 100 -17.11 8.06 2.74
N ASP A 101 -16.67 7.52 3.88
CA ASP A 101 -15.49 8.03 4.59
C ASP A 101 -14.20 7.89 3.79
N GLN A 102 -13.99 6.75 3.11
CA GLN A 102 -12.85 6.54 2.23
C GLN A 102 -12.87 7.50 1.04
N LYS A 103 -14.04 7.70 0.43
CA LYS A 103 -14.25 8.66 -0.67
C LYS A 103 -13.90 10.09 -0.24
N ARG A 104 -14.40 10.53 0.92
CA ARG A 104 -14.11 11.85 1.49
C ARG A 104 -12.64 11.99 1.90
N GLY A 105 -12.03 10.93 2.42
CA GLY A 105 -10.60 10.86 2.73
C GLY A 105 -9.73 11.06 1.48
N ALA A 106 -10.06 10.39 0.38
CA ALA A 106 -9.34 10.54 -0.89
C ALA A 106 -9.42 11.99 -1.42
N ILE A 107 -10.58 12.63 -1.35
CA ILE A 107 -10.77 14.02 -1.76
C ILE A 107 -9.93 14.96 -0.88
N ARG A 108 -9.96 14.81 0.46
CA ARG A 108 -9.15 15.64 1.37
C ARG A 108 -7.65 15.51 1.12
N ASN A 109 -7.18 14.30 0.84
CA ASN A 109 -5.76 14.02 0.63
C ASN A 109 -5.27 14.40 -0.78
N SER A 110 -6.18 14.58 -1.74
CA SER A 110 -5.83 14.87 -3.14
C SER A 110 -4.86 16.04 -3.29
N LEU A 111 -5.10 17.16 -2.59
CA LEU A 111 -4.24 18.34 -2.66
C LEU A 111 -2.82 18.05 -2.16
N ALA A 112 -2.69 17.29 -1.06
CA ALA A 112 -1.39 16.94 -0.50
C ALA A 112 -0.60 16.00 -1.43
N VAL A 113 -1.30 15.07 -2.09
CA VAL A 113 -0.73 14.16 -3.09
C VAL A 113 -0.27 14.96 -4.33
N HIS A 114 -1.13 15.80 -4.88
CA HIS A 114 -0.81 16.62 -6.06
C HIS A 114 0.37 17.57 -5.82
N ARG A 115 0.50 18.14 -4.62
CA ARG A 115 1.65 18.99 -4.27
C ARG A 115 3.01 18.29 -4.33
N LYS A 116 3.04 16.96 -4.15
CA LYS A 116 4.27 16.16 -4.16
C LYS A 116 4.44 15.35 -5.43
N LYS A 117 3.43 15.30 -6.31
CA LYS A 117 3.46 14.54 -7.57
C LYS A 117 4.68 14.94 -8.41
N GLY A 118 5.36 13.96 -8.99
CA GLY A 118 6.60 14.15 -9.73
C GLY A 118 7.87 14.21 -8.86
N THR A 119 7.77 14.13 -7.54
CA THR A 119 8.94 13.99 -6.66
C THR A 119 9.30 12.53 -6.41
N ILE A 120 10.56 12.28 -6.02
CA ILE A 120 11.03 10.95 -5.56
C ILE A 120 10.15 10.45 -4.39
N GLY A 121 9.70 11.36 -3.53
CA GLY A 121 8.81 11.05 -2.42
C GLY A 121 7.45 10.52 -2.89
N ALA A 122 6.85 11.13 -3.91
CA ALA A 122 5.57 10.64 -4.46
C ALA A 122 5.69 9.24 -5.06
N VAL A 123 6.76 8.95 -5.80
CA VAL A 123 6.99 7.60 -6.34
C VAL A 123 7.17 6.58 -5.20
N ARG A 124 7.91 6.93 -4.14
CA ARG A 124 8.08 6.07 -2.98
C ARG A 124 6.77 5.84 -2.22
N ASP A 125 5.99 6.89 -1.99
CA ASP A 125 4.71 6.81 -1.28
C ASP A 125 3.69 5.99 -2.07
N ALA A 126 3.68 6.13 -3.41
CA ALA A 126 2.83 5.35 -4.29
C ALA A 126 3.18 3.85 -4.29
N LEU A 127 4.48 3.51 -4.29
CA LEU A 127 4.95 2.13 -4.18
C LEU A 127 4.68 1.53 -2.79
N ARG A 128 4.81 2.34 -1.73
CA ARG A 128 4.47 1.92 -0.37
C ARG A 128 2.98 1.61 -0.23
N ALA A 129 2.11 2.35 -0.92
CA ALA A 129 0.67 2.06 -0.93
C ALA A 129 0.33 0.68 -1.52
N LEU A 130 1.18 0.14 -2.41
CA LEU A 130 1.09 -1.22 -2.93
C LEU A 130 1.75 -2.27 -2.00
N GLY A 131 2.38 -1.84 -0.90
CA GLY A 131 3.09 -2.71 0.03
C GLY A 131 4.56 -2.96 -0.31
N PHE A 132 5.12 -2.24 -1.29
CA PHE A 132 6.53 -2.38 -1.67
C PHE A 132 7.39 -1.28 -1.06
N GLU A 133 8.47 -1.67 -0.38
CA GLU A 133 9.53 -0.73 -0.02
C GLU A 133 10.48 -0.54 -1.21
N SER A 134 10.83 0.72 -1.47
CA SER A 134 11.55 1.09 -2.69
C SER A 134 12.65 2.12 -2.46
N ARG A 135 13.73 1.92 -3.22
CA ARG A 135 14.87 2.84 -3.31
C ARG A 135 15.05 3.27 -4.76
N ILE A 136 15.04 4.58 -4.99
CA ILE A 136 15.25 5.18 -6.30
C ILE A 136 16.72 5.57 -6.42
N GLN A 137 17.36 5.18 -7.53
CA GLN A 137 18.74 5.57 -7.84
C GLN A 137 18.79 6.28 -9.19
N GLU A 138 18.98 7.60 -9.14
CA GLU A 138 19.10 8.45 -10.33
C GLU A 138 20.42 8.20 -11.07
N TRP A 139 20.44 8.49 -12.37
CA TRP A 139 21.56 8.19 -13.29
C TRP A 139 22.94 8.63 -12.78
N PHE A 140 23.04 9.81 -12.16
CA PHE A 140 24.30 10.35 -11.64
C PHE A 140 24.78 9.67 -10.36
N ASN A 141 23.89 8.97 -9.65
CA ASN A 141 24.22 8.17 -8.46
C ASN A 141 24.54 6.71 -8.82
N GLN A 142 24.55 6.36 -10.11
CA GLN A 142 24.89 5.01 -10.58
C GLN A 142 26.39 4.89 -10.86
N ILE A 143 26.95 3.70 -10.69
CA ILE A 143 28.35 3.39 -10.99
C ILE A 143 28.37 2.18 -11.93
N PRO A 144 28.68 2.34 -13.22
CA PRO A 144 28.93 3.60 -13.93
C PRO A 144 27.67 4.49 -14.05
N PRO A 145 27.81 5.81 -14.31
CA PRO A 145 26.66 6.70 -14.50
C PRO A 145 25.77 6.23 -15.65
N GLY A 146 24.46 6.26 -15.43
CA GLY A 146 23.46 5.94 -16.46
C GLY A 146 23.26 7.07 -17.48
N PRO A 147 22.43 6.87 -18.52
CA PRO A 147 22.03 7.94 -19.43
C PRO A 147 21.35 9.09 -18.71
N GLU A 148 21.51 10.32 -19.20
CA GLU A 148 20.90 11.51 -18.58
C GLU A 148 19.38 11.37 -18.44
N TYR A 149 18.83 11.98 -17.39
CA TYR A 149 17.39 11.96 -17.07
C TYR A 149 16.78 10.57 -16.83
N THR A 150 17.61 9.55 -16.59
CA THR A 150 17.13 8.22 -16.25
C THR A 150 17.23 7.91 -14.76
N TYR A 151 16.44 6.93 -14.32
CA TYR A 151 16.56 6.36 -12.99
C TYR A 151 16.26 4.86 -13.01
N GLN A 152 16.79 4.17 -12.00
CA GLN A 152 16.46 2.78 -11.73
C GLN A 152 15.73 2.66 -10.39
N LEU A 153 14.73 1.78 -10.37
CA LEU A 153 13.95 1.48 -9.19
C LEU A 153 14.47 0.18 -8.58
N ILE A 154 14.88 0.22 -7.32
CA ILE A 154 15.27 -0.95 -6.55
C ILE A 154 14.10 -1.26 -5.62
N LEU A 155 13.49 -2.43 -5.82
CA LEU A 155 12.37 -2.89 -5.00
C LEU A 155 12.89 -3.93 -4.04
N GLU A 156 12.61 -3.76 -2.75
CA GLU A 156 12.93 -4.75 -1.74
C GLU A 156 11.62 -5.45 -1.34
N ALA A 157 11.53 -6.75 -1.60
CA ALA A 157 10.39 -7.56 -1.21
C ALA A 157 10.83 -8.64 -0.21
N ASP A 158 10.14 -8.70 0.92
CA ASP A 158 10.30 -9.74 1.92
C ASP A 158 9.26 -10.84 1.71
N GLN A 159 9.73 -12.05 1.40
CA GLN A 159 8.96 -13.30 1.32
C GLN A 159 7.78 -13.38 0.33
N ILE A 160 7.38 -12.27 -0.28
CA ILE A 160 6.33 -12.20 -1.29
C ILE A 160 6.99 -12.17 -2.68
N GLY A 161 6.54 -13.07 -3.56
CA GLY A 161 6.99 -13.09 -4.96
C GLY A 161 6.37 -11.96 -5.78
N PHE A 162 7.06 -11.54 -6.84
CA PHE A 162 6.51 -10.60 -7.82
C PHE A 162 5.73 -11.38 -8.88
N SER A 163 4.41 -11.20 -8.96
CA SER A 163 3.65 -11.70 -10.10
C SER A 163 3.77 -10.75 -11.31
N LEU A 164 3.43 -11.25 -12.50
CA LEU A 164 3.36 -10.40 -13.70
C LEU A 164 2.27 -9.32 -13.58
N ALA A 165 1.16 -9.61 -12.90
CA ALA A 165 0.10 -8.63 -12.68
C ALA A 165 0.59 -7.45 -11.82
N ASP A 166 1.37 -7.74 -10.78
CA ASP A 166 1.97 -6.72 -9.91
C ASP A 166 2.95 -5.84 -10.68
N ALA A 167 3.70 -6.42 -11.62
CA ALA A 167 4.63 -5.66 -12.46
C ALA A 167 3.91 -4.62 -13.33
N PHE A 168 2.76 -4.97 -13.92
CA PHE A 168 1.96 -4.02 -14.71
C PHE A 168 1.37 -2.91 -13.84
N GLN A 169 0.78 -3.27 -12.69
CA GLN A 169 0.25 -2.28 -11.75
C GLN A 169 1.34 -1.34 -11.24
N LEU A 170 2.53 -1.87 -10.96
CA LEU A 170 3.67 -1.09 -10.50
C LEU A 170 4.11 -0.08 -11.56
N LEU A 171 4.21 -0.51 -12.83
CA LEU A 171 4.56 0.39 -13.93
C LEU A 171 3.52 1.52 -14.08
N GLU A 172 2.24 1.19 -14.01
CA GLU A 172 1.15 2.17 -14.10
C GLU A 172 1.23 3.20 -12.97
N VAL A 173 1.39 2.74 -11.73
CA VAL A 173 1.48 3.61 -10.55
C VAL A 173 2.73 4.50 -10.61
N VAL A 174 3.86 3.97 -11.06
CA VAL A 174 5.10 4.73 -11.21
C VAL A 174 4.97 5.78 -12.31
N GLU A 175 4.39 5.45 -13.46
CA GLU A 175 4.16 6.40 -14.55
C GLU A 175 3.24 7.56 -14.14
N ASN A 176 2.21 7.27 -13.34
CA ASN A 176 1.32 8.30 -12.81
C ASN A 176 2.00 9.20 -11.77
N ALA A 177 2.92 8.67 -10.96
CA ALA A 177 3.56 9.41 -9.87
C ALA A 177 4.82 10.18 -10.30
N LYS A 178 5.55 9.70 -11.32
CA LYS A 178 6.84 10.25 -11.73
C LYS A 178 6.70 11.60 -12.44
N ASN A 179 7.83 12.32 -12.54
CA ASN A 179 7.91 13.51 -13.38
C ASN A 179 7.97 13.10 -14.87
N LEU A 180 7.40 13.93 -15.75
CA LEU A 180 7.51 13.78 -17.20
C LEU A 180 8.96 13.69 -17.68
N ARG A 181 9.87 14.52 -17.11
CA ARG A 181 11.27 14.58 -17.56
C ARG A 181 12.09 13.33 -17.26
N SER A 182 11.71 12.55 -16.25
CA SER A 182 12.52 11.46 -15.71
C SER A 182 12.00 10.12 -16.21
N HIS A 183 12.85 9.30 -16.81
CA HIS A 183 12.46 8.03 -17.43
C HIS A 183 12.95 6.83 -16.62
N LEU A 184 12.05 5.88 -16.37
CA LEU A 184 12.38 4.62 -15.72
C LEU A 184 13.09 3.71 -16.74
N THR A 185 14.31 3.28 -16.43
CA THR A 185 15.07 2.38 -17.32
C THR A 185 15.05 0.94 -16.86
N LYS A 186 15.19 0.71 -15.56
CA LYS A 186 15.29 -0.64 -14.99
C LYS A 186 14.57 -0.72 -13.65
N ILE A 187 13.87 -1.82 -13.44
CA ILE A 187 13.37 -2.24 -12.13
C ILE A 187 14.24 -3.41 -11.67
N LYS A 188 14.83 -3.29 -10.49
CA LYS A 188 15.67 -4.32 -9.85
C LYS A 188 14.94 -4.85 -8.62
N PRO A 189 14.20 -5.96 -8.73
CA PRO A 189 13.62 -6.62 -7.58
C PRO A 189 14.72 -7.35 -6.80
N ILE A 190 14.81 -7.07 -5.50
CA ILE A 190 15.63 -7.78 -4.53
C ILE A 190 14.65 -8.53 -3.64
N VAL A 191 14.54 -9.84 -3.86
CA VAL A 191 13.71 -10.71 -3.04
C VAL A 191 14.58 -11.34 -1.97
N ARG A 192 14.20 -11.17 -0.71
CA ARG A 192 14.82 -11.88 0.40
C ARG A 192 13.89 -13.01 0.84
N THR A 193 14.39 -14.23 0.74
CA THR A 193 13.70 -15.43 1.22
C THR A 193 14.46 -15.98 2.41
N LEU A 194 13.83 -15.96 3.58
CA LEU A 194 14.36 -16.63 4.76
C LEU A 194 13.85 -18.07 4.74
N ALA A 195 14.70 -18.99 4.28
CA ALA A 195 14.42 -20.43 4.34
C ALA A 195 15.40 -21.09 5.33
N GLY A 196 14.91 -22.07 6.10
CA GLY A 196 15.75 -23.00 6.84
C GLY A 196 16.02 -24.22 5.96
N PRO A 197 17.13 -24.28 5.20
CA PRO A 197 17.38 -25.40 4.31
C PRO A 197 17.59 -26.67 5.14
N VAL A 198 16.75 -27.68 4.92
CA VAL A 198 16.98 -29.04 5.43
C VAL A 198 17.86 -29.75 4.41
N ILE A 199 19.13 -29.94 4.73
CA ILE A 199 20.11 -30.59 3.85
C ILE A 199 20.19 -32.06 4.28
N ALA A 200 19.92 -32.98 3.36
CA ALA A 200 20.15 -34.41 3.53
C ALA A 200 21.28 -34.85 2.59
N THR A 201 22.23 -35.63 3.10
CA THR A 201 23.34 -36.20 2.32
C THR A 201 23.26 -37.72 2.32
N ALA A 202 23.49 -38.33 1.15
CA ALA A 202 23.63 -39.78 1.02
C ALA A 202 24.98 -40.08 0.36
N SER A 203 25.76 -40.97 0.95
CA SER A 203 27.01 -41.47 0.39
C SER A 203 26.82 -42.95 0.09
N ALA A 204 27.03 -43.34 -1.18
CA ALA A 204 27.04 -44.72 -1.59
C ALA A 204 28.51 -45.15 -1.77
N VAL A 205 28.91 -46.18 -1.04
CA VAL A 205 30.20 -46.85 -1.22
C VAL A 205 29.92 -48.16 -1.95
N GLY A 206 30.49 -48.31 -3.13
CA GLY A 206 30.46 -49.53 -3.91
C GLY A 206 31.87 -50.07 -4.09
N THR A 207 31.99 -51.39 -4.18
CA THR A 207 33.23 -52.06 -4.57
C THR A 207 32.98 -52.83 -5.85
N GLU A 208 33.73 -52.52 -6.90
CA GLU A 208 33.75 -53.31 -8.13
C GLU A 208 34.70 -54.49 -7.92
N LEU A 209 34.18 -55.72 -8.03
CA LEU A 209 34.97 -56.95 -7.95
C LEU A 209 35.03 -57.56 -9.35
N THR A 210 36.16 -57.40 -10.03
CA THR A 210 36.43 -58.08 -11.30
C THR A 210 37.03 -59.46 -11.01
N LEU A 211 36.26 -60.52 -11.26
CA LEU A 211 36.76 -61.90 -11.18
C LEU A 211 37.53 -62.23 -12.47
N GLY A 212 38.84 -62.45 -12.36
CA GLY A 212 39.65 -63.00 -13.44
C GLY A 212 39.49 -64.51 -13.51
N SER A 213 39.19 -65.06 -14.69
CA SER A 213 39.14 -66.50 -14.91
C SER A 213 40.54 -67.11 -14.77
N SER A 214 40.69 -68.07 -13.86
CA SER A 214 41.89 -68.92 -13.71
C SER A 214 41.62 -70.28 -14.35
N MET A 215 42.62 -70.82 -15.09
CA MET A 215 42.57 -72.17 -15.68
C MET A 215 42.32 -73.29 -14.66
N ASP A 216 42.57 -73.05 -13.36
CA ASP A 216 42.27 -74.02 -12.30
C ASP A 216 40.76 -74.16 -12.01
N GLN A 217 39.94 -73.15 -12.34
CA GLN A 217 38.48 -73.24 -12.16
C GLN A 217 37.79 -74.08 -13.24
N GLU A 218 38.37 -74.17 -14.45
CA GLU A 218 37.82 -75.00 -15.54
C GLU A 218 37.79 -76.49 -15.15
N VAL A 219 38.81 -76.98 -14.45
CA VAL A 219 38.91 -78.40 -14.06
C VAL A 219 37.92 -78.76 -12.94
N ALA A 220 37.61 -77.82 -12.03
CA ALA A 220 36.68 -78.05 -10.93
C ALA A 220 35.21 -77.98 -11.39
N ILE A 221 34.87 -77.04 -12.27
CA ILE A 221 33.51 -76.87 -12.78
C ILE A 221 33.13 -78.04 -13.71
N LEU A 222 34.05 -78.49 -14.58
CA LEU A 222 33.77 -79.59 -15.50
C LEU A 222 33.59 -80.95 -14.80
N LYS A 223 34.35 -81.23 -13.73
CA LYS A 223 34.15 -82.45 -12.93
C LYS A 223 32.83 -82.44 -12.19
N GLY A 224 32.48 -81.32 -11.55
CA GLY A 224 31.20 -81.17 -10.85
C GLY A 224 29.98 -81.25 -11.78
N PHE A 225 30.11 -80.78 -13.03
CA PHE A 225 29.03 -80.87 -14.02
C PHE A 225 28.84 -82.30 -14.57
N ALA A 226 29.94 -83.03 -14.81
CA ALA A 226 29.87 -84.43 -15.27
C ALA A 226 29.27 -85.37 -14.21
N GLU A 227 29.62 -85.20 -12.94
CA GLU A 227 29.02 -85.95 -11.82
C GLU A 227 27.53 -85.60 -11.63
N ALA A 228 27.16 -84.33 -11.85
CA ALA A 228 25.75 -83.90 -11.79
C ALA A 228 24.91 -84.41 -12.97
N GLU A 229 25.46 -84.49 -14.19
CA GLU A 229 24.79 -85.09 -15.35
C GLU A 229 24.58 -86.61 -15.20
N GLU A 230 25.53 -87.33 -14.61
CA GLU A 230 25.38 -88.76 -14.32
C GLU A 230 24.25 -89.03 -13.31
N LEU A 231 24.10 -88.17 -12.29
CA LEU A 231 22.97 -88.22 -11.36
C LEU A 231 21.63 -87.87 -12.03
N LEU A 232 21.60 -86.88 -12.93
CA LEU A 232 20.38 -86.48 -13.63
C LEU A 232 19.91 -87.53 -14.65
N ASN A 233 20.83 -88.18 -15.36
CA ASN A 233 20.51 -89.27 -16.28
C ASN A 233 20.03 -90.54 -15.54
N THR A 234 20.52 -90.78 -14.32
CA THR A 234 20.05 -91.88 -13.46
C THR A 234 18.63 -91.63 -12.94
N ILE A 235 18.26 -90.36 -12.69
CA ILE A 235 16.91 -89.97 -12.22
C ILE A 235 15.89 -89.99 -13.37
N THR A 236 16.31 -89.71 -14.61
CA THR A 236 15.39 -89.53 -15.75
C THR A 236 15.12 -90.79 -16.57
N ASN A 237 15.90 -91.87 -16.43
CA ASN A 237 15.76 -93.10 -17.23
C ASN A 237 15.17 -94.33 -16.51
N VAL A 238 14.47 -94.15 -15.39
CA VAL A 238 13.63 -95.21 -14.79
C VAL A 238 12.14 -94.82 -14.89
N ASN A 239 11.45 -95.46 -15.85
CA ASN A 239 10.00 -95.56 -16.00
C ASN A 239 9.20 -94.30 -16.37
N LEU A 240 9.03 -94.09 -17.68
CA LEU A 240 7.71 -93.75 -18.23
C LEU A 240 7.16 -95.04 -18.87
N PRO A 241 6.19 -95.73 -18.22
CA PRO A 241 4.83 -95.61 -18.76
C PRO A 241 3.68 -95.77 -17.73
N GLN A 242 2.55 -95.14 -18.08
CA GLN A 242 1.17 -95.43 -17.63
C GLN A 242 0.72 -94.93 -16.24
N THR A 243 0.05 -93.77 -16.22
CA THR A 243 -1.34 -93.65 -15.73
C THR A 243 -1.99 -92.43 -16.40
N MET A 244 -2.68 -92.67 -17.52
CA MET A 244 -3.74 -91.78 -18.02
C MET A 244 -5.05 -92.08 -17.26
N GLY A 245 -5.92 -91.07 -17.21
CA GLY A 245 -7.28 -91.01 -16.68
C GLY A 245 -8.06 -92.31 -16.38
N ALA A 246 -8.69 -92.29 -15.21
CA ALA A 246 -10.12 -92.51 -14.96
C ALA A 246 -10.45 -91.96 -13.56
#